data_AF-A0A944GAQ1-F1
#
_entry.id   AF-A0A944GAQ1-F1
#
_cell.length_a   1.000
_cell.length_b   1.000
_cell.length_c   1.000
_cell.angle_alpha   90.00
_cell.angle_beta   90.00
_cell.angle_gamma   90.00
#
_symmetry.space_group_name_H-M   'P 1'
#
loop_
_entity.id
_entity.type
_entity.pdbx_description
1 polymer ?
#
loop_
_entity_poly.entity_id
_entity_poly.type
_entity_poly.pdbx_seq_one_letter_code
_entity_poly.pdbx_strand_id
1 'polypeptide(L)'
;MNTNCKTFVEYITTQAPKHNKQALEEDVYSRFKLTKDRKVYHNEYFAVRFSYSKSTSDSFSNTVLSLSALEKYDKIPFFVVLVRQSADNLIFLANTTFLNKISHSSKELSMTNIKGSFNGSDIIRNYNGKLNSPENFDYLFAIHQGLDWEDNLSRLVDASSNIRPVNQKFMPSPEETVNIFSSIDRSNSFISSESFSVLEKDLNERCFLCRDAILIASHIENTNIRGRLIESLITSNEEERQEIIKNLQNIETALPSYDTKNGLGDYCRKFDNGDTYT
;
A
#
# COMPACT_ATOMS: atom_id res chain seq x y z
N MET A 1 18.31 17.83 16.98
CA MET A 1 17.64 16.61 17.47
C MET A 1 18.42 15.98 18.61
N ASN A 2 17.78 15.17 19.44
CA ASN A 2 18.43 14.48 20.56
C ASN A 2 19.37 13.35 20.08
N THR A 3 20.29 12.92 20.94
CA THR A 3 21.30 11.90 20.63
C THR A 3 20.67 10.56 20.24
N ASN A 4 19.58 10.13 20.91
CA ASN A 4 18.90 8.87 20.59
C ASN A 4 18.36 8.85 19.15
N CYS A 5 17.86 9.98 18.65
CA CYS A 5 17.44 10.10 17.26
C CYS A 5 18.63 9.99 16.30
N LYS A 6 19.76 10.60 16.63
CA LYS A 6 20.97 10.54 15.78
C LYS A 6 21.50 9.11 15.69
N THR A 7 21.57 8.42 16.82
CA THR A 7 21.93 6.99 16.88
C THR A 7 20.95 6.13 16.07
N PHE A 8 19.65 6.42 16.13
CA PHE A 8 18.66 5.73 15.32
C PHE A 8 18.88 5.95 13.82
N VAL A 9 19.06 7.19 13.38
CA VAL A 9 19.26 7.54 11.97
C VAL A 9 20.54 6.90 11.43
N GLU A 10 21.64 7.01 12.18
CA GLU A 10 22.93 6.38 11.83
C GLU A 10 22.80 4.85 11.72
N TYR A 11 22.07 4.23 12.64
CA TYR A 11 21.83 2.79 12.60
C TYR A 11 21.09 2.37 11.32
N ILE A 12 20.01 3.09 10.97
CA ILE A 12 19.20 2.80 9.79
C ILE A 12 20.01 2.90 8.49
N THR A 13 20.94 3.86 8.39
CA THR A 13 21.73 4.09 7.18
C THR A 13 22.94 3.18 7.06
N THR A 14 23.47 2.64 8.16
CA THR A 14 24.76 1.92 8.15
C THR A 14 24.66 0.42 8.43
N GLN A 15 23.86 0.01 9.42
CA GLN A 15 23.93 -1.34 10.01
C GLN A 15 22.61 -2.10 9.97
N ALA A 16 21.49 -1.39 9.83
CA ALA A 16 20.18 -1.99 9.97
C ALA A 16 19.89 -3.03 8.87
N PRO A 17 19.08 -4.07 9.16
CA PRO A 17 18.65 -5.05 8.18
C PRO A 17 18.07 -4.39 6.92
N LYS A 18 18.52 -4.87 5.75
CA LYS A 18 18.08 -4.38 4.43
C LYS A 18 17.15 -5.41 3.80
N HIS A 19 16.33 -4.97 2.84
CA HIS A 19 15.49 -5.82 1.96
C HIS A 19 14.34 -6.58 2.63
N ASN A 20 14.37 -6.81 3.95
CA ASN A 20 13.31 -7.44 4.72
C ASN A 20 12.75 -6.46 5.75
N LYS A 21 11.51 -6.01 5.52
CA LYS A 21 10.82 -5.05 6.39
C LYS A 21 10.54 -5.61 7.78
N GLN A 22 10.16 -6.90 7.87
CA GLN A 22 9.83 -7.51 9.15
C GLN A 22 11.08 -7.68 10.02
N ALA A 23 12.18 -8.17 9.43
CA ALA A 23 13.46 -8.28 10.13
C ALA A 23 13.95 -6.92 10.66
N LEU A 24 13.76 -5.85 9.88
CA LEU A 24 14.07 -4.48 10.32
C LEU A 24 13.15 -4.01 11.45
N GLU A 25 11.84 -4.24 11.33
CA GLU A 25 10.85 -3.88 12.36
C GLU A 25 11.18 -4.54 13.71
N GLU A 26 11.50 -5.83 13.71
CA GLU A 26 11.82 -6.61 14.92
C GLU A 26 13.13 -6.17 15.58
N ASP A 27 14.19 -5.99 14.79
CA ASP A 27 15.49 -5.55 15.32
C ASP A 27 15.41 -4.13 15.88
N VAL A 28 14.78 -3.19 15.18
CA VAL A 28 14.63 -1.81 15.66
C VAL A 28 13.74 -1.75 16.91
N TYR A 29 12.65 -2.53 16.94
CA TYR A 29 11.75 -2.61 18.09
C TYR A 29 12.50 -3.00 19.36
N SER A 30 13.30 -4.07 19.28
CA SER A 30 14.11 -4.56 20.41
C SER A 30 15.24 -3.59 20.78
N ARG A 31 16.02 -3.14 19.79
CA ARG A 31 17.23 -2.33 19.98
C ARG A 31 16.96 -0.97 20.62
N PHE A 32 15.89 -0.29 20.17
CA PHE A 32 15.54 1.06 20.64
C PHE A 32 14.41 1.06 21.68
N LYS A 33 14.01 -0.12 22.16
CA LYS A 33 12.95 -0.32 23.18
C LYS A 33 11.68 0.44 22.80
N LEU A 34 11.22 0.25 21.56
CA LEU A 34 10.06 0.97 21.05
C LEU A 34 8.77 0.33 21.56
N THR A 35 7.74 1.16 21.72
CA THR A 35 6.35 0.73 21.91
C THR A 35 5.65 0.75 20.55
N LYS A 36 4.85 -0.28 20.25
CA LYS A 36 4.05 -0.37 19.03
C LYS A 36 2.64 0.15 19.30
N ASP A 37 2.28 1.30 18.71
CA ASP A 37 0.89 1.75 18.58
C ASP A 37 0.41 1.48 17.15
N ARG A 38 -0.35 0.39 16.99
CA ARG A 38 -0.84 -0.10 15.70
C ARG A 38 0.29 -0.31 14.69
N LYS A 39 0.51 0.67 13.80
CA LYS A 39 1.51 0.63 12.72
C LYS A 39 2.73 1.52 12.99
N VAL A 40 2.69 2.33 14.05
CA VAL A 40 3.77 3.24 14.45
C VAL A 40 4.55 2.63 15.61
N TYR A 41 5.87 2.73 15.55
CA TYR A 41 6.78 2.34 16.61
C TYR A 41 7.37 3.60 17.21
N HIS A 42 7.34 3.77 18.53
CA HIS A 42 7.79 5.03 19.14
C HIS A 42 8.39 4.83 20.52
N ASN A 43 9.14 5.83 20.97
CA ASN A 43 9.54 6.01 22.36
C ASN A 43 9.35 7.50 22.72
N GLU A 44 9.96 7.96 23.80
CA GLU A 44 9.92 9.38 24.21
C GLU A 44 10.73 10.32 23.29
N TYR A 45 11.62 9.77 22.46
CA TYR A 45 12.58 10.54 21.66
C TYR A 45 12.15 10.70 20.21
N PHE A 46 11.52 9.70 19.61
CA PHE A 46 11.07 9.70 18.23
C PHE A 46 9.95 8.67 17.99
N ALA A 47 9.27 8.83 16.86
CA ALA A 47 8.35 7.85 16.31
C ALA A 47 8.80 7.44 14.90
N VAL A 48 8.49 6.23 14.48
CA VAL A 48 8.85 5.70 13.17
C VAL A 48 7.77 4.81 12.58
N ARG A 49 7.61 4.94 11.26
CA ARG A 49 6.76 4.09 10.43
C ARG A 49 7.59 3.42 9.33
N PHE A 50 7.47 2.10 9.21
CA PHE A 50 8.16 1.33 8.19
C PHE A 50 7.27 1.10 6.95
N SER A 51 7.81 1.46 5.79
CA SER A 51 7.23 1.22 4.48
C SER A 51 8.12 0.27 3.68
N TYR A 52 7.53 -0.42 2.72
CA TYR A 52 8.26 -1.32 1.83
C TYR A 52 7.97 -0.99 0.37
N SER A 53 8.99 -1.05 -0.47
CA SER A 53 8.89 -0.94 -1.92
C SER A 53 9.71 -2.02 -2.60
N LYS A 54 9.15 -2.62 -3.65
CA LYS A 54 9.88 -3.51 -4.56
C LYS A 54 10.78 -2.75 -5.52
N SER A 55 10.53 -1.45 -5.71
CA SER A 55 11.30 -0.60 -6.60
C SER A 55 12.63 -0.19 -5.94
N THR A 56 13.66 0.00 -6.77
CA THR A 56 14.90 0.67 -6.38
C THR A 56 14.74 2.19 -6.29
N SER A 57 13.62 2.75 -6.79
CA SER A 57 13.33 4.18 -6.74
C SER A 57 13.26 4.71 -5.30
N ASP A 58 13.70 5.96 -5.13
CA ASP A 58 13.54 6.72 -3.89
C ASP A 58 12.09 7.22 -3.68
N SER A 59 11.23 7.03 -4.69
CA SER A 59 9.80 7.36 -4.62
C SER A 59 8.96 6.13 -4.28
N PHE A 60 7.92 6.32 -3.47
CA PHE A 60 6.94 5.28 -3.16
C PHE A 60 5.58 5.92 -2.91
N SER A 61 4.50 5.35 -3.42
CA SER A 61 3.14 5.91 -3.33
C SER A 61 2.24 5.20 -2.32
N ASN A 62 2.78 4.19 -1.61
CA ASN A 62 2.01 3.47 -0.60
C ASN A 62 1.54 4.41 0.51
N THR A 63 0.34 4.17 1.02
CA THR A 63 -0.20 4.89 2.17
C THR A 63 0.62 4.63 3.41
N VAL A 64 1.09 5.69 4.06
CA VAL A 64 2.00 5.63 5.20
C VAL A 64 1.22 5.60 6.51
N LEU A 65 0.41 6.63 6.76
CA LEU A 65 -0.35 6.82 7.99
C LEU A 65 -1.52 7.80 7.79
N SER A 66 -2.50 7.79 8.71
CA SER A 66 -3.51 8.84 8.80
C SER A 66 -2.97 10.11 9.47
N LEU A 67 -3.47 11.28 9.09
CA LEU A 67 -3.11 12.55 9.71
C LEU A 67 -3.43 12.57 11.21
N SER A 68 -4.61 12.07 11.58
CA SER A 68 -5.02 11.93 13.00
C SER A 68 -4.11 11.01 13.83
N ALA A 69 -3.42 10.06 13.20
CA ALA A 69 -2.47 9.21 13.92
C ALA A 69 -1.09 9.87 13.97
N LEU A 70 -0.72 10.67 12.97
CA LEU A 70 0.50 11.47 12.98
C LEU A 70 0.46 12.58 14.03
N GLU A 71 -0.70 13.23 14.23
CA GLU A 71 -0.89 14.31 15.21
C GLU A 71 -0.32 13.98 16.59
N LYS A 72 -0.56 12.75 17.07
CA LYS A 72 -0.06 12.26 18.37
C LYS A 72 1.46 12.36 18.53
N TYR A 73 2.19 12.29 17.42
CA TYR A 73 3.65 12.21 17.38
C TYR A 73 4.28 13.44 16.73
N ASP A 74 3.48 14.41 16.28
CA ASP A 74 4.01 15.51 15.48
C ASP A 74 5.00 16.36 16.27
N LYS A 75 4.89 16.42 17.60
CA LYS A 75 5.83 17.18 18.45
C LYS A 75 7.21 16.53 18.63
N ILE A 76 7.41 15.28 18.20
CA ILE A 76 8.70 14.59 18.21
C ILE A 76 9.11 14.24 16.77
N PRO A 77 10.39 13.94 16.48
CA PRO A 77 10.79 13.50 15.15
C PRO A 77 9.98 12.28 14.72
N PHE A 78 9.23 12.43 13.63
CA PHE A 78 8.46 11.35 13.05
C PHE A 78 9.16 10.89 11.77
N PHE A 79 9.73 9.70 11.81
CA PHE A 79 10.46 9.12 10.70
C PHE A 79 9.59 8.19 9.87
N VAL A 80 9.86 8.16 8.57
CA VAL A 80 9.41 7.10 7.68
C VAL A 80 10.63 6.42 7.10
N VAL A 81 10.77 5.13 7.40
CA VAL A 81 11.83 4.30 6.85
C VAL A 81 11.27 3.47 5.69
N LEU A 82 11.84 3.65 4.51
CA LEU A 82 11.51 2.88 3.32
C LEU A 82 12.52 1.75 3.14
N VAL A 83 12.05 0.52 3.33
CA VAL A 83 12.80 -0.69 3.02
C VAL A 83 12.63 -1.02 1.55
N ARG A 84 13.74 -1.19 0.82
CA ARG A 84 13.73 -1.49 -0.61
C ARG A 84 14.24 -2.90 -0.87
N GLN A 85 13.58 -3.63 -1.77
CA GLN A 85 13.89 -5.04 -2.05
C GLN A 85 15.34 -5.26 -2.54
N SER A 86 15.90 -4.32 -3.29
CA SER A 86 17.21 -4.48 -3.93
C SER A 86 18.07 -3.21 -3.83
N ALA A 87 17.82 -2.38 -2.81
CA ALA A 87 18.57 -1.16 -2.55
C ALA A 87 18.59 -0.85 -1.05
N ASP A 88 19.42 0.10 -0.64
CA ASP A 88 19.56 0.49 0.77
C ASP A 88 18.28 1.08 1.35
N ASN A 89 18.13 1.03 2.67
CA ASN A 89 17.01 1.70 3.34
C ASN A 89 17.11 3.21 3.14
N LEU A 90 15.96 3.87 2.95
CA LEU A 90 15.87 5.32 3.01
C LEU A 90 15.12 5.75 4.27
N ILE A 91 15.46 6.91 4.78
CA ILE A 91 14.80 7.50 5.94
C ILE A 91 14.46 8.95 5.63
N PHE A 92 13.26 9.36 6.04
CA PHE A 92 12.75 10.71 5.84
C PHE A 92 12.09 11.22 7.11
N LEU A 93 12.16 12.53 7.37
CA LEU A 93 11.24 13.18 8.31
C LEU A 93 9.88 13.34 7.63
N ALA A 94 8.81 13.01 8.34
CA ALA A 94 7.44 13.07 7.84
C ALA A 94 6.47 13.69 8.86
N ASN A 95 6.97 14.52 9.77
CA ASN A 95 6.18 15.50 10.51
C ASN A 95 5.34 16.35 9.54
N THR A 96 4.25 16.95 10.01
CA THR A 96 3.29 17.68 9.17
C THR A 96 3.92 18.76 8.28
N THR A 97 4.95 19.45 8.76
CA THR A 97 5.75 20.42 7.97
C THR A 97 6.33 19.82 6.70
N PHE A 98 6.68 18.53 6.71
CA PHE A 98 7.31 17.83 5.59
C PHE A 98 6.31 17.03 4.74
N LEU A 99 5.02 17.36 4.82
CA LEU A 99 3.99 16.78 3.96
C LEU A 99 3.49 17.82 2.96
N ASN A 100 3.42 17.45 1.68
CA ASN A 100 2.88 18.29 0.61
C ASN A 100 1.36 18.46 0.74
N LYS A 101 0.65 17.37 1.03
CA LYS A 101 -0.81 17.28 1.08
C LYS A 101 -1.26 16.02 1.79
N ILE A 102 -2.56 15.92 2.06
CA ILE A 102 -3.24 14.71 2.47
C ILE A 102 -4.07 14.16 1.29
N SER A 103 -4.09 12.84 1.11
CA SER A 103 -4.69 12.15 -0.04
C SER A 103 -6.21 12.35 -0.15
N HIS A 104 -6.73 12.23 -1.37
CA HIS A 104 -8.08 12.65 -1.82
C HIS A 104 -9.26 11.84 -1.23
N SER A 105 -9.00 10.69 -0.60
CA SER A 105 -10.05 9.99 0.18
C SER A 105 -10.59 10.84 1.33
N SER A 106 -9.86 11.90 1.70
CA SER A 106 -10.16 12.89 2.74
C SER A 106 -11.10 14.00 2.24
N LYS A 107 -12.23 13.65 1.60
CA LYS A 107 -13.19 14.65 1.04
C LYS A 107 -13.72 15.66 2.06
N GLU A 108 -13.55 15.39 3.35
CA GLU A 108 -14.01 16.24 4.45
C GLU A 108 -12.84 16.82 5.27
N LEU A 109 -11.60 16.75 4.78
CA LEU A 109 -10.45 17.32 5.47
C LEU A 109 -10.68 18.82 5.71
N SER A 110 -10.61 19.24 6.96
CA SER A 110 -10.78 20.63 7.39
C SER A 110 -10.03 20.86 8.69
N MET A 111 -9.98 22.12 9.13
CA MET A 111 -9.39 22.49 10.42
C MET A 111 -10.02 21.75 11.61
N THR A 112 -11.27 21.31 11.50
CA THR A 112 -12.01 20.58 12.54
C THR A 112 -12.15 19.09 12.25
N ASN A 113 -11.71 18.61 11.09
CA ASN A 113 -11.82 17.21 10.69
C ASN A 113 -10.53 16.77 10.00
N ILE A 114 -9.62 16.19 10.77
CA ILE A 114 -8.31 15.73 10.30
C ILE A 114 -8.33 14.28 9.76
N LYS A 115 -9.50 13.78 9.36
CA LYS A 115 -9.63 12.46 8.75
C LYS A 115 -9.00 12.46 7.37
N GLY A 116 -7.96 11.66 7.21
CA GLY A 116 -7.26 11.51 5.94
C GLY A 116 -5.95 10.78 6.11
N SER A 117 -5.35 10.36 5.00
CA SER A 117 -4.04 9.69 5.00
C SER A 117 -3.08 10.31 4.01
N PHE A 118 -1.79 10.22 4.30
CA PHE A 118 -0.74 10.63 3.37
C PHE A 118 0.00 9.40 2.83
N ASN A 119 0.47 9.54 1.59
CA ASN A 119 1.27 8.54 0.92
C ASN A 119 2.76 8.90 1.01
N GLY A 120 3.64 7.96 0.69
CA GLY A 120 5.08 8.22 0.63
C GLY A 120 5.47 9.32 -0.35
N SER A 121 4.68 9.50 -1.41
CA SER A 121 4.85 10.53 -2.43
C SER A 121 4.50 11.92 -1.92
N ASP A 122 3.73 12.01 -0.84
CA ASP A 122 3.37 13.29 -0.23
C ASP A 122 4.48 13.78 0.71
N ILE A 123 5.46 12.95 1.08
CA ILE A 123 6.61 13.36 1.90
C ILE A 123 7.56 14.22 1.07
N ILE A 124 7.78 15.46 1.52
CA ILE A 124 8.63 16.45 0.86
C ILE A 124 10.09 15.96 0.84
N ARG A 125 10.69 15.93 -0.35
CA ARG A 125 12.10 15.52 -0.56
C ARG A 125 13.09 16.66 -0.45
N ASN A 126 12.67 17.88 -0.75
CA ASN A 126 13.48 19.08 -0.64
C ASN A 126 12.62 20.18 -0.02
N TYR A 127 13.02 20.69 1.14
CA TYR A 127 12.34 21.75 1.86
C TYR A 127 13.27 22.96 1.94
N ASN A 128 12.89 24.08 1.33
CA ASN A 128 13.68 25.32 1.30
C ASN A 128 15.15 25.11 0.86
N GLY A 129 15.38 24.31 -0.18
CA GLY A 129 16.71 24.03 -0.71
C GLY A 129 17.51 22.99 0.07
N LYS A 130 16.96 22.43 1.16
CA LYS A 130 17.57 21.36 1.94
C LYS A 130 16.90 20.02 1.66
N LEU A 131 17.69 19.00 1.39
CA LEU A 131 17.18 17.65 1.18
C LEU A 131 16.66 17.08 2.49
N ASN A 132 15.53 16.38 2.43
CA ASN A 132 14.99 15.59 3.53
C ASN A 132 15.81 14.30 3.65
N SER A 133 17.02 14.45 4.16
CA SER A 133 18.04 13.40 4.28
C SER A 133 18.75 13.52 5.64
N PRO A 134 19.38 12.44 6.12
CA PRO A 134 20.03 12.37 7.43
C PRO A 134 20.90 13.58 7.79
N GLU A 135 21.65 14.11 6.83
CA GLU A 135 22.61 15.20 6.99
C GLU A 135 21.92 16.52 7.37
N ASN A 136 20.63 16.67 7.05
CA ASN A 136 19.88 17.90 7.26
C ASN A 136 18.81 17.77 8.35
N PHE A 137 18.61 16.60 8.95
CA PHE A 137 17.50 16.37 9.89
C PHE A 137 17.53 17.27 11.12
N ASP A 138 18.72 17.61 11.65
CA ASP A 138 18.84 18.56 12.76
C ASP A 138 18.24 19.94 12.40
N TYR A 139 18.55 20.43 11.21
CA TYR A 139 18.06 21.72 10.71
C TYR A 139 16.57 21.65 10.39
N LEU A 140 16.14 20.61 9.67
CA LEU A 140 14.75 20.42 9.29
C LEU A 140 13.87 20.32 10.54
N PHE A 141 14.21 19.46 11.49
CA PHE A 141 13.40 19.32 12.70
C PHE A 141 13.38 20.59 13.55
N ALA A 142 14.47 21.38 13.58
CA ALA A 142 14.46 22.69 14.24
C ALA A 142 13.46 23.67 13.60
N ILE A 143 13.30 23.66 12.26
CA ILE A 143 12.24 24.43 11.58
C ILE A 143 10.87 23.94 12.02
N HIS A 144 10.67 22.63 12.02
CA HIS A 144 9.39 22.05 12.41
C HIS A 144 8.99 22.43 13.85
N GLN A 145 9.95 22.44 14.78
CA GLN A 145 9.72 22.88 16.16
C GLN A 145 9.33 24.37 16.28
N GLY A 146 9.68 25.19 15.29
CA GLY A 146 9.30 26.60 15.23
C GLY A 146 7.94 26.86 14.57
N LEU A 147 7.23 25.82 14.11
CA LEU A 147 5.93 25.93 13.46
C LEU A 147 4.84 25.30 14.33
N ASP A 148 3.69 25.96 14.38
CA ASP A 148 2.53 25.43 15.10
C ASP A 148 1.79 24.36 14.29
N TRP A 149 1.05 23.53 15.02
CA TRP A 149 0.28 22.45 14.41
C TRP A 149 -0.81 23.03 13.49
N GLU A 150 -1.48 24.08 13.94
CA GLU A 150 -2.56 24.76 13.27
C GLU A 150 -2.12 25.36 11.93
N ASP A 151 -0.92 25.96 11.88
CA ASP A 151 -0.34 26.51 10.66
C ASP A 151 -0.07 25.41 9.63
N ASN A 152 0.53 24.30 10.08
CA ASN A 152 0.77 23.15 9.22
C ASN A 152 -0.53 22.51 8.74
N LEU A 153 -1.53 22.40 9.60
CA LEU A 153 -2.85 21.87 9.26
C LEU A 153 -3.55 22.75 8.22
N SER A 154 -3.56 24.07 8.40
CA SER A 154 -4.16 25.00 7.43
C SER A 154 -3.53 24.84 6.06
N ARG A 155 -2.20 24.81 5.99
CA ARG A 155 -1.47 24.58 4.74
C ARG A 155 -1.84 23.25 4.08
N LEU A 156 -1.98 22.19 4.86
CA LEU A 156 -2.35 20.87 4.35
C LEU A 156 -3.79 20.81 3.86
N VAL A 157 -4.73 21.43 4.59
CA VAL A 157 -6.13 21.58 4.18
C VAL A 157 -6.18 22.32 2.84
N ASP A 158 -5.53 23.47 2.73
CA ASP A 158 -5.51 24.28 1.50
C ASP A 158 -4.91 23.50 0.32
N ALA A 159 -3.78 22.82 0.53
CA ALA A 159 -3.14 22.01 -0.50
C ALA A 159 -4.02 20.84 -0.96
N SER A 160 -4.75 20.21 -0.04
CA SER A 160 -5.66 19.10 -0.34
C SER A 160 -6.96 19.55 -0.99
N SER A 161 -7.55 20.67 -0.57
CA SER A 161 -8.76 21.23 -1.17
C SER A 161 -8.54 21.74 -2.59
N ASN A 162 -7.31 22.13 -2.93
CA ASN A 162 -6.93 22.54 -4.28
C ASN A 162 -6.68 21.37 -5.24
N ILE A 163 -6.81 20.11 -4.79
CA ILE A 163 -6.66 18.96 -5.70
C ILE A 163 -7.83 18.96 -6.68
N ARG A 164 -7.50 19.14 -7.97
CA ARG A 164 -8.46 19.05 -9.06
C ARG A 164 -8.34 17.71 -9.77
N PRO A 165 -9.46 17.09 -10.17
CA PRO A 165 -9.39 15.93 -11.05
C PRO A 165 -8.72 16.33 -12.37
N VAL A 166 -7.68 15.60 -12.74
CA VAL A 166 -6.91 15.85 -13.98
C VAL A 166 -7.69 15.38 -15.21
N ASN A 167 -8.50 14.33 -15.04
CA ASN A 167 -9.31 13.77 -16.11
C ASN A 167 -10.71 14.38 -16.09
N GLN A 168 -11.24 14.67 -17.28
CA GLN A 168 -12.65 15.02 -17.41
C GLN A 168 -13.52 13.85 -16.92
N LYS A 169 -14.60 14.18 -16.23
CA LYS A 169 -15.61 13.19 -15.84
C LYS A 169 -16.13 12.53 -17.12
N PHE A 170 -16.11 11.20 -17.16
CA PHE A 170 -16.66 10.47 -18.30
C PHE A 170 -18.13 10.87 -18.51
N MET A 171 -18.43 11.36 -19.70
CA MET A 171 -19.78 11.70 -20.12
C MET A 171 -20.16 10.75 -21.24
N PRO A 172 -20.94 9.69 -20.97
CA PRO A 172 -21.32 8.74 -22.00
C PRO A 172 -22.16 9.45 -23.07
N SER A 173 -21.90 9.12 -24.33
CA SER A 173 -22.77 9.43 -25.46
C SER A 173 -24.14 8.76 -25.29
N PRO A 174 -25.16 9.15 -26.07
CA PRO A 174 -26.45 8.47 -26.06
C PRO A 174 -26.33 6.97 -26.34
N GLU A 175 -25.45 6.56 -27.26
CA GLU A 175 -25.20 5.15 -27.58
C GLU A 175 -24.53 4.40 -26.43
N GLU A 176 -23.49 4.96 -25.82
CA GLU A 176 -22.85 4.37 -24.64
C GLU A 176 -23.82 4.27 -23.46
N THR A 177 -24.69 5.27 -23.30
CA THR A 177 -25.73 5.26 -22.25
C THR A 177 -26.69 4.09 -22.45
N VAL A 178 -27.19 3.89 -23.68
CA VAL A 178 -28.03 2.73 -24.02
C VAL A 178 -27.26 1.42 -23.80
N ASN A 179 -25.98 1.37 -24.16
CA ASN A 179 -25.16 0.19 -23.94
C ASN A 179 -24.94 -0.12 -22.44
N ILE A 180 -24.74 0.90 -21.61
CA ILE A 180 -24.61 0.79 -20.16
C ILE A 180 -25.90 0.26 -19.55
N PHE A 181 -27.06 0.82 -19.93
CA PHE A 181 -28.33 0.35 -19.37
C PHE A 181 -28.71 -1.06 -19.85
N SER A 182 -28.47 -1.37 -21.13
CA SER A 182 -28.68 -2.73 -21.66
C SER A 182 -27.71 -3.77 -21.08
N SER A 183 -26.64 -3.35 -20.38
CA SER A 183 -25.79 -4.30 -19.65
C SER A 183 -26.57 -5.06 -18.57
N ILE A 184 -27.60 -4.45 -17.98
CA ILE A 184 -28.46 -5.08 -16.97
C ILE A 184 -29.18 -6.28 -17.58
N ASP A 185 -29.80 -6.09 -18.75
CA ASP A 185 -30.51 -7.16 -19.45
C ASP A 185 -29.55 -8.25 -19.93
N ARG A 186 -28.35 -7.88 -20.40
CA ARG A 186 -27.30 -8.85 -20.76
C ARG A 186 -26.87 -9.67 -19.55
N SER A 187 -26.65 -9.04 -18.40
CA SER A 187 -26.30 -9.74 -17.16
C SER A 187 -27.42 -10.69 -16.70
N ASN A 188 -28.68 -10.25 -16.71
CA ASN A 188 -29.82 -11.11 -16.36
C ASN A 188 -29.96 -12.30 -17.31
N SER A 189 -29.78 -12.06 -18.60
CA SER A 189 -29.82 -13.11 -19.63
C SER A 189 -28.66 -14.11 -19.44
N PHE A 190 -27.47 -13.61 -19.11
CA PHE A 190 -26.30 -14.46 -18.87
C PHE A 190 -26.47 -15.33 -17.63
N ILE A 191 -26.89 -14.78 -16.49
CA ILE A 191 -27.11 -15.56 -15.25
C ILE A 191 -28.14 -16.68 -15.46
N SER A 192 -29.13 -16.45 -16.32
CA SER A 192 -30.16 -17.45 -16.65
C SER A 192 -29.74 -18.43 -17.75
N SER A 193 -28.54 -18.29 -18.30
CA SER A 193 -28.08 -19.08 -19.44
C SER A 193 -27.38 -20.38 -19.01
N GLU A 194 -27.38 -21.36 -19.92
CA GLU A 194 -26.59 -22.59 -19.74
C GLU A 194 -25.08 -22.29 -19.61
N SER A 195 -24.59 -21.26 -20.32
CA SER A 195 -23.19 -20.82 -20.22
C SER A 195 -22.80 -20.46 -18.79
N PHE A 196 -23.68 -19.77 -18.05
CA PHE A 196 -23.42 -19.46 -16.64
C PHE A 196 -23.39 -20.73 -15.78
N SER A 197 -24.34 -21.65 -15.95
CA SER A 197 -24.36 -22.93 -15.22
C SER A 197 -23.08 -23.74 -15.45
N VAL A 198 -22.58 -23.75 -16.69
CA VAL A 198 -21.32 -24.41 -17.06
C VAL A 198 -20.12 -23.72 -16.40
N LEU A 199 -20.11 -22.38 -16.41
CA LEU A 199 -19.05 -21.58 -15.77
C LEU A 199 -19.02 -21.79 -14.25
N GLU A 200 -20.18 -21.72 -13.61
CA GLU A 200 -20.36 -21.91 -12.17
C GLU A 200 -19.90 -23.30 -11.75
N LYS A 201 -20.30 -24.34 -12.48
CA LYS A 201 -19.88 -25.72 -12.20
C LYS A 201 -18.36 -25.87 -12.28
N ASP A 202 -17.74 -25.34 -13.33
CA ASP A 202 -16.28 -25.43 -13.54
C ASP A 202 -15.50 -24.70 -12.45
N LEU A 203 -15.93 -23.49 -12.10
CA LEU A 203 -15.31 -22.70 -11.05
C LEU A 203 -15.46 -23.39 -9.68
N ASN A 204 -16.63 -23.94 -9.38
CA ASN A 204 -16.86 -24.72 -8.17
C ASN A 204 -15.98 -25.97 -8.11
N GLU A 205 -15.83 -26.71 -9.22
CA GLU A 205 -14.96 -27.88 -9.29
C GLU A 205 -13.49 -27.50 -9.07
N ARG A 206 -13.00 -26.43 -9.70
CA ARG A 206 -11.64 -25.91 -9.48
C ARG A 206 -11.39 -25.52 -8.04
N CYS A 207 -12.30 -24.73 -7.45
CA CYS A 207 -12.24 -24.35 -6.03
C CYS A 207 -12.25 -25.57 -5.11
N PHE A 208 -13.06 -26.59 -5.41
CA PHE A 208 -13.14 -27.80 -4.62
C PHE A 208 -11.82 -28.59 -4.65
N LEU A 209 -11.20 -28.72 -5.83
CA LEU A 209 -9.93 -29.43 -6.01
C LEU A 209 -8.78 -28.80 -5.22
N CYS A 210 -8.77 -27.48 -5.02
CA CYS A 210 -7.71 -26.78 -4.28
C CYS A 210 -8.13 -26.29 -2.89
N ARG A 211 -9.28 -26.72 -2.36
CA ARG A 211 -9.84 -26.21 -1.08
C ARG A 211 -8.86 -26.25 0.10
N ASP A 212 -8.09 -27.33 0.22
CA ASP A 212 -7.18 -27.53 1.35
C ASP A 212 -5.98 -26.57 1.22
N ALA A 213 -5.50 -26.35 0.00
CA ALA A 213 -4.46 -25.37 -0.31
C ALA A 213 -4.96 -23.93 -0.10
N ILE A 214 -6.21 -23.62 -0.43
CA ILE A 214 -6.84 -22.32 -0.16
C ILE A 214 -6.92 -22.06 1.35
N LEU A 215 -7.31 -23.07 2.15
CA LEU A 215 -7.33 -22.95 3.62
C LEU A 215 -5.94 -22.65 4.18
N ILE A 216 -4.91 -23.34 3.69
CA ILE A 216 -3.51 -23.06 4.09
C ILE A 216 -3.12 -21.62 3.68
N ALA A 217 -3.39 -21.22 2.44
CA ALA A 217 -3.10 -19.88 1.94
C ALA A 217 -3.85 -18.78 2.71
N SER A 218 -5.02 -19.08 3.29
CA SER A 218 -5.82 -18.12 4.04
C SER A 218 -5.08 -17.52 5.25
N HIS A 219 -4.13 -18.27 5.81
CA HIS A 219 -3.29 -17.87 6.94
C HIS A 219 -2.16 -16.90 6.56
N ILE A 220 -1.94 -16.64 5.27
CA ILE A 220 -0.98 -15.64 4.81
C ILE A 220 -1.48 -14.24 5.20
N GLU A 221 -0.72 -13.53 6.04
CA GLU A 221 -1.10 -12.19 6.51
C GLU A 221 -1.10 -11.15 5.38
N ASN A 222 -0.17 -11.30 4.42
CA ASN A 222 -0.09 -10.38 3.28
C ASN A 222 -1.25 -10.65 2.31
N THR A 223 -2.27 -9.80 2.38
CA THR A 223 -3.51 -9.91 1.60
C THR A 223 -3.27 -9.97 0.09
N ASN A 224 -2.25 -9.29 -0.43
CA ASN A 224 -1.91 -9.30 -1.85
C ASN A 224 -1.29 -10.62 -2.29
N ILE A 225 -0.40 -11.17 -1.46
CA ILE A 225 0.23 -12.49 -1.72
C ILE A 225 -0.84 -13.58 -1.61
N ARG A 226 -1.65 -13.52 -0.55
CA ARG A 226 -2.77 -14.43 -0.33
C ARG A 226 -3.72 -14.47 -1.52
N GLY A 227 -4.16 -13.29 -2.00
CA GLY A 227 -5.08 -13.18 -3.13
C GLY A 227 -4.52 -13.83 -4.39
N ARG A 228 -3.31 -13.42 -4.80
CA ARG A 228 -2.65 -13.96 -6.00
C ARG A 228 -2.41 -15.46 -5.97
N LEU A 229 -2.08 -15.99 -4.79
CA LEU A 229 -1.85 -17.42 -4.63
C LEU A 229 -3.15 -18.23 -4.77
N ILE A 230 -4.23 -17.78 -4.11
CA ILE A 230 -5.55 -18.41 -4.22
C ILE A 230 -6.03 -18.37 -5.67
N GLU A 231 -5.87 -17.22 -6.32
CA GLU A 231 -6.22 -17.03 -7.73
C GLU A 231 -5.45 -18.01 -8.63
N SER A 232 -4.12 -18.07 -8.51
CA SER A 232 -3.27 -18.98 -9.28
C SER A 232 -3.68 -20.45 -9.08
N LEU A 233 -4.01 -20.85 -7.84
CA LEU A 233 -4.48 -22.21 -7.54
C LEU A 233 -5.75 -22.59 -8.31
N ILE A 234 -6.67 -21.65 -8.49
CA ILE A 234 -7.96 -21.87 -9.15
C ILE A 234 -7.80 -21.84 -10.68
N THR A 235 -7.01 -20.91 -11.20
CA THR A 235 -6.90 -20.67 -12.65
C THR A 235 -5.91 -21.62 -13.34
N SER A 236 -4.86 -22.08 -12.65
CA SER A 236 -3.86 -23.01 -13.18
C SER A 236 -4.44 -24.36 -13.61
N ASN A 237 -3.77 -24.98 -14.59
CA ASN A 237 -3.98 -26.38 -14.96
C ASN A 237 -3.48 -27.32 -13.84
N GLU A 238 -3.75 -28.63 -13.98
CA GLU A 238 -3.44 -29.60 -12.94
C GLU A 238 -1.94 -29.68 -12.61
N GLU A 239 -1.06 -29.66 -13.63
CA GLU A 239 0.39 -29.76 -13.44
C GLU A 239 0.95 -28.56 -12.67
N GLU A 240 0.60 -27.35 -13.10
CA GLU A 240 0.97 -26.10 -12.44
C GLU A 240 0.42 -26.05 -11.01
N ARG A 241 -0.84 -26.45 -10.80
CA ARG A 241 -1.47 -26.45 -9.48
C ARG A 241 -0.73 -27.36 -8.51
N GLN A 242 -0.34 -28.57 -8.93
CA GLN A 242 0.45 -29.47 -8.08
C GLN A 242 1.82 -28.89 -7.74
N GLU A 243 2.45 -28.17 -8.67
CA GLU A 243 3.69 -27.44 -8.41
C GLU A 243 3.49 -26.31 -7.37
N ILE A 244 2.42 -25.53 -7.49
CA ILE A 244 2.06 -24.50 -6.51
C ILE A 244 1.84 -25.12 -5.13
N ILE A 245 1.12 -26.24 -5.04
CA ILE A 245 0.86 -26.96 -3.79
C ILE A 245 2.14 -27.53 -3.16
N LYS A 246 3.08 -28.00 -3.98
CA LYS A 246 4.38 -28.48 -3.49
C LYS A 246 5.22 -27.32 -2.93
N ASN A 247 5.18 -26.17 -3.59
CA ASN A 247 5.92 -24.98 -3.19
C ASN A 247 5.27 -24.21 -2.02
N LEU A 248 3.99 -24.45 -1.73
CA LEU A 248 3.26 -23.95 -0.56
C LEU A 248 3.91 -24.36 0.79
N GLN A 249 4.83 -25.34 0.82
CA GLN A 249 5.62 -25.64 2.03
C GLN A 249 6.79 -24.66 2.24
N ASN A 250 7.20 -23.94 1.18
CA ASN A 250 8.34 -23.02 1.15
C ASN A 250 7.90 -21.57 0.83
N ILE A 251 6.69 -21.17 1.24
CA ILE A 251 6.02 -19.89 0.89
C ILE A 251 6.91 -18.66 1.09
N GLU A 252 7.80 -18.68 2.09
CA GLU A 252 8.64 -17.52 2.42
C GLU A 252 9.85 -17.32 1.49
N THR A 253 10.31 -18.37 0.79
CA THR A 253 11.56 -18.34 0.01
C THR A 253 11.34 -18.42 -1.50
N ALA A 254 10.20 -18.92 -1.96
CA ALA A 254 9.89 -19.10 -3.38
C ALA A 254 8.44 -18.70 -3.67
N LEU A 255 8.18 -17.39 -3.73
CA LEU A 255 7.02 -16.91 -4.47
C LEU A 255 7.47 -16.75 -5.93
N PRO A 256 6.96 -17.55 -6.87
CA PRO A 256 7.00 -17.17 -8.27
C PRO A 256 6.43 -15.76 -8.40
N SER A 257 7.01 -14.95 -9.30
CA SER A 257 6.35 -13.74 -9.73
C SER A 257 5.11 -14.15 -10.54
N TYR A 258 4.01 -14.44 -9.86
CA TYR A 258 2.69 -14.51 -10.50
C TYR A 258 2.35 -13.07 -10.88
N ASP A 259 2.80 -12.69 -12.07
CA ASP A 259 2.46 -11.43 -12.71
C ASP A 259 1.11 -11.66 -13.38
N THR A 260 0.05 -11.17 -12.73
CA THR A 260 -1.25 -11.11 -13.38
C THR A 260 -1.11 -10.18 -14.56
N LYS A 261 -1.20 -10.71 -15.78
CA LYS A 261 -1.33 -9.87 -16.97
C LYS A 261 -2.58 -9.05 -16.72
N ASN A 262 -2.46 -7.73 -16.56
CA ASN A 262 -3.58 -6.81 -16.33
C ASN A 262 -4.54 -6.75 -17.54
N GLY A 263 -5.15 -7.88 -17.88
CA GLY A 263 -6.21 -8.04 -18.86
C GLY A 263 -7.58 -7.92 -18.21
N LEU A 264 -8.63 -7.94 -19.03
CA LEU A 264 -10.01 -8.07 -18.55
C LEU A 264 -10.23 -9.52 -18.10
N GLY A 265 -10.28 -9.76 -16.80
CA GLY A 265 -10.52 -11.07 -16.17
C GLY A 265 -9.33 -12.05 -16.27
N ASP A 266 -9.11 -12.78 -15.19
CA ASP A 266 -7.97 -13.70 -15.02
C ASP A 266 -8.35 -15.14 -15.33
N TYR A 267 -9.66 -15.46 -15.34
CA TYR A 267 -10.21 -16.70 -15.87
C TYR A 267 -11.12 -16.41 -17.08
N CYS A 268 -10.88 -17.13 -18.17
CA CYS A 268 -11.65 -16.98 -19.39
C CYS A 268 -12.22 -18.33 -19.85
N ARG A 269 -13.52 -18.33 -20.15
CA ARG A 269 -14.18 -19.43 -20.85
C ARG A 269 -14.92 -18.90 -22.06
N LYS A 270 -14.63 -19.50 -23.21
CA LYS A 270 -15.26 -19.14 -24.48
C LYS A 270 -16.58 -19.87 -24.64
N PHE A 271 -17.61 -19.14 -25.02
CA PHE A 271 -18.91 -19.67 -25.41
C PHE A 271 -19.29 -19.14 -26.80
N ASP A 272 -20.22 -19.79 -27.47
CA ASP A 272 -20.65 -19.41 -28.83
C ASP A 272 -21.26 -18.01 -28.91
N ASN A 273 -21.76 -17.50 -27.78
CA ASN A 273 -22.37 -16.17 -27.64
C ASN A 273 -21.42 -15.11 -27.04
N GLY A 274 -20.15 -15.44 -26.83
CA GLY A 274 -19.13 -14.51 -26.35
C GLY A 274 -18.12 -15.13 -25.39
N ASP A 275 -17.06 -14.36 -25.12
CA ASP A 275 -16.04 -14.73 -24.15
C ASP A 275 -16.46 -14.24 -22.76
N THR A 276 -16.39 -15.13 -21.77
CA THR A 276 -16.56 -14.75 -20.36
C THR A 276 -15.20 -14.49 -19.75
N TYR A 277 -15.14 -13.46 -18.93
CA TYR A 277 -13.97 -13.03 -18.18
C TYR A 277 -14.41 -12.84 -16.74
N THR A 278 -13.75 -13.54 -15.81
CA THR A 278 -13.97 -13.38 -14.36
C THR A 278 -12.66 -13.07 -13.66
#